data_AF-A0A8H8N720-F1
#
_entry.id   AF-A0A8H8N720-F1
#
_cell.length_a   1.000
_cell.length_b   1.000
_cell.length_c   1.000
_cell.angle_alpha   90.00
_cell.angle_beta   90.00
_cell.angle_gamma   90.00
#
_symmetry.space_group_name_H-M   'P 1'
#
loop_
_entity.id
_entity.type
_entity.pdbx_description
1 polymer ?
#
loop_
_entity_poly.entity_id
_entity_poly.type
_entity_poly.pdbx_seq_one_letter_code
_entity_poly.pdbx_strand_id
1 'polypeptide(L)'
;MNREGGVMDIVEQVMKQAGLPPGKSKVDDYEVLPPQSATGYVGPQVVDVVAETLFGPEALTPSSKVIRLYAEVGNVLLRRAWERLWRKLKTAVGKSKELYERFDLTLKAAEDLETNAAMAAAVLAFQQWRVDGAEKTMEVEDVNFKQAELRLGQLCHELGYDMYGQLNHKFSFCIFHWSLLSIWTGAGKQTAKKKEQKKRKAISKLATEQDIAASQDNYEAFCEALQPPSPGIEPGPARNWFNFLEDYGDVGMKDDAGRSVGEMFADLGLPGATYFPFGTSGSSPEKPISMMPHQVAGTSAILKCAFTGDQDSPALPTFLCDDVGLGKTAQLLGVIQMIAHMRQQQEYHPSKKLVPPPMAAPAGNNAPYFAGLDKIPNLPHLLVMPHTLSDQWTSKIDKFTTKSSFQVVRYNSDQDNLSRFFSSVKATPSRLRPDADEALVDLWAMTAEGQTATSKVGRAVRKRVVAMRRKVFSKGALSLKRLGQ
;
A
#
# COMPACT_ATOMS: atom_id res chain seq x y z
N MET A 1 7.32 -0.21 -5.43
CA MET A 1 8.03 -0.55 -4.19
C MET A 1 8.92 -1.80 -4.32
N ASN A 2 8.75 -2.65 -5.33
CA ASN A 2 9.76 -3.65 -5.73
C ASN A 2 10.76 -3.07 -6.75
N ARG A 3 11.42 -1.96 -6.42
CA ARG A 3 12.62 -1.53 -7.16
C ARG A 3 13.78 -1.88 -6.26
N GLU A 4 14.87 -2.41 -6.83
CA GLU A 4 16.12 -2.58 -6.08
C GLU A 4 16.45 -1.29 -5.32
N GLY A 5 16.72 -1.42 -4.02
CA GLY A 5 16.92 -0.29 -3.11
C GLY A 5 15.63 0.31 -2.53
N GLY A 6 14.49 -0.39 -2.60
CA GLY A 6 13.29 0.01 -1.88
C GLY A 6 13.45 -0.11 -0.36
N VAL A 7 12.59 0.58 0.42
CA VAL A 7 12.62 0.55 1.89
C VAL A 7 12.68 -0.88 2.45
N MET A 8 11.88 -1.79 1.90
CA MET A 8 11.87 -3.18 2.34
C MET A 8 13.17 -3.92 1.98
N ASP A 9 13.82 -3.59 0.87
CA ASP A 9 15.08 -4.22 0.47
C ASP A 9 16.24 -3.70 1.34
N ILE A 10 16.21 -2.42 1.73
CA ILE A 10 17.13 -1.83 2.71
C ILE A 10 16.96 -2.54 4.06
N VAL A 11 15.72 -2.71 4.54
CA VAL A 11 15.45 -3.41 5.80
C VAL A 11 15.90 -4.87 5.73
N GLU A 12 15.58 -5.58 4.64
CA GLU A 12 16.05 -6.95 4.40
C GLU A 12 17.60 -7.02 4.39
N GLN A 13 18.29 -6.03 3.82
CA GLN A 13 19.74 -5.96 3.81
C GLN A 13 20.33 -5.75 5.22
N VAL A 14 19.76 -4.83 6.00
CA VAL A 14 20.17 -4.61 7.40
C VAL A 14 19.97 -5.89 8.22
N MET A 15 18.85 -6.59 8.05
CA MET A 15 18.61 -7.88 8.72
C MET A 15 19.66 -8.94 8.35
N LYS A 16 20.04 -9.02 7.07
CA LYS A 16 21.10 -9.94 6.61
C LYS A 16 22.45 -9.60 7.23
N GLN A 17 22.81 -8.32 7.27
CA GLN A 17 24.07 -7.85 7.89
C GLN A 17 24.12 -8.11 9.40
N ALA A 18 22.97 -8.00 10.07
CA ALA A 18 22.85 -8.29 11.50
C ALA A 18 22.86 -9.80 11.82
N GLY A 19 22.95 -10.69 10.83
CA GLY A 19 22.86 -12.13 11.06
C GLY A 19 21.48 -12.56 11.57
N LEU A 20 20.42 -11.80 11.25
CA LEU A 20 19.03 -12.11 11.58
C LEU A 20 18.22 -12.74 10.41
N PRO A 21 18.75 -13.52 9.45
CA PRO A 21 17.85 -14.26 8.59
C PRO A 21 17.11 -15.32 9.43
N PRO A 22 16.00 -15.89 8.93
CA PRO A 22 15.36 -17.09 9.51
C PRO A 22 16.25 -18.36 9.44
N GLY A 23 17.57 -18.21 9.38
CA GLY A 23 18.53 -19.28 9.27
C GLY A 23 18.87 -19.87 10.64
N LYS A 24 18.40 -21.11 10.83
CA LYS A 24 18.88 -22.10 11.81
C LYS A 24 18.59 -21.80 13.28
N SER A 25 17.37 -22.10 13.70
CA SER A 25 17.24 -23.11 14.75
C SER A 25 17.11 -24.46 14.05
N LYS A 26 17.83 -25.49 14.51
CA LYS A 26 17.58 -26.89 14.14
C LYS A 26 16.15 -27.23 14.61
N VAL A 27 15.17 -26.89 13.81
CA VAL A 27 13.78 -27.32 14.01
C VAL A 27 13.60 -28.31 12.89
N ASP A 28 13.53 -29.58 13.27
CA ASP A 28 13.44 -30.73 12.36
C ASP A 28 12.15 -30.74 11.52
N ASP A 29 11.35 -29.68 11.59
CA ASP A 29 10.15 -29.49 10.81
C ASP A 29 10.24 -28.15 10.09
N TYR A 30 9.96 -28.15 8.79
CA TYR A 30 9.80 -26.98 7.92
C TYR A 30 8.74 -25.96 8.39
N GLU A 31 8.20 -26.13 9.59
CA GLU A 31 7.40 -25.17 10.32
C GLU A 31 8.30 -24.11 10.97
N VAL A 32 8.89 -23.26 10.12
CA VAL A 32 9.34 -21.95 10.60
C VAL A 32 8.06 -21.22 11.03
N LEU A 33 7.74 -21.22 12.31
CA LEU A 33 6.61 -20.43 12.79
C LEU A 33 6.99 -18.94 12.67
N PRO A 34 6.08 -18.08 12.19
CA PRO A 34 6.32 -16.64 12.25
C PRO A 34 6.53 -16.25 13.72
N PRO A 35 7.53 -15.43 14.07
CA PRO A 35 7.81 -15.09 15.46
C PRO A 35 6.57 -14.48 16.12
N GLN A 36 6.11 -15.07 17.23
CA GLN A 36 4.94 -14.62 18.02
C GLN A 36 5.13 -13.18 18.52
N SER A 37 6.38 -12.75 18.71
CA SER A 37 6.71 -11.36 18.98
C SER A 37 8.08 -11.00 18.37
N ALA A 38 8.16 -9.85 17.69
CA ALA A 38 9.44 -9.36 17.17
C ALA A 38 10.40 -8.89 18.26
N THR A 39 9.87 -8.58 19.44
CA THR A 39 10.62 -8.09 20.59
C THR A 39 11.63 -9.11 21.12
N GLY A 40 11.42 -10.40 20.87
CA GLY A 40 12.36 -11.44 21.27
C GLY A 40 13.52 -11.67 20.28
N TYR A 41 13.29 -11.46 18.98
CA TYR A 41 14.25 -11.88 17.94
C TYR A 41 15.06 -10.73 17.34
N VAL A 42 14.53 -9.50 17.36
CA VAL A 42 15.22 -8.35 16.81
C VAL A 42 15.80 -7.52 17.94
N GLY A 43 17.12 -7.60 18.11
CA GLY A 43 17.84 -6.80 19.09
C GLY A 43 17.59 -5.29 18.86
N PRO A 44 17.50 -4.47 19.93
CA PRO A 44 17.29 -3.02 19.80
C PRO A 44 18.25 -2.33 18.83
N GLN A 45 19.50 -2.83 18.76
CA GLN A 45 20.53 -2.34 17.85
C GLN A 45 20.13 -2.41 16.37
N VAL A 46 19.38 -3.43 15.96
CA VAL A 46 18.94 -3.57 14.57
C VAL A 46 17.83 -2.58 14.25
N VAL A 47 16.94 -2.35 15.21
CA VAL A 47 15.93 -1.28 15.10
C VAL A 47 16.62 0.07 14.98
N ASP A 48 17.69 0.28 15.75
CA ASP A 48 18.46 1.52 15.72
C ASP A 48 19.07 1.77 14.34
N VAL A 49 19.76 0.75 13.78
CA VAL A 49 20.36 0.81 12.44
C VAL A 49 19.31 1.02 11.35
N VAL A 50 18.16 0.33 11.43
CA VAL A 50 17.08 0.51 10.45
C VAL A 50 16.54 1.94 10.49
N ALA A 51 16.28 2.47 11.68
CA ALA A 51 15.75 3.82 11.82
C ALA A 51 16.77 4.88 11.37
N GLU A 52 18.04 4.76 11.74
CA GLU A 52 19.10 5.65 11.26
C GLU A 52 19.27 5.57 9.73
N THR A 53 19.22 4.37 9.15
CA THR A 53 19.38 4.19 7.69
C THR A 53 18.21 4.80 6.91
N LEU A 54 16.98 4.65 7.41
CA LEU A 54 15.79 5.10 6.70
C LEU A 54 15.50 6.58 6.89
N PHE A 55 15.76 7.09 8.08
CA PHE A 55 15.37 8.44 8.47
C PHE A 55 16.57 9.36 8.67
N GLY A 56 17.81 8.88 8.63
CA GLY A 56 19.00 9.70 8.85
C GLY A 56 19.24 10.06 10.32
N PRO A 57 20.15 11.01 10.59
CA PRO A 57 20.54 11.38 11.95
C PRO A 57 19.41 12.04 12.75
N GLU A 58 18.35 12.54 12.11
CA GLU A 58 17.17 13.06 12.80
C GLU A 58 16.37 11.98 13.55
N ALA A 59 16.60 10.70 13.28
CA ALA A 59 16.02 9.63 14.07
C ALA A 59 16.70 9.45 15.43
N LEU A 60 17.88 10.05 15.63
CA LEU A 60 18.68 9.89 16.83
C LEU A 60 18.48 11.05 17.81
N THR A 61 18.48 10.74 19.09
CA THR A 61 18.70 11.71 20.16
C THR A 61 20.16 12.18 20.15
N PRO A 62 20.50 13.28 20.84
CA PRO A 62 21.90 13.68 21.02
C PRO A 62 22.79 12.62 21.68
N SER A 63 22.19 11.64 22.35
CA SER A 63 22.85 10.47 22.94
C SER A 63 22.94 9.27 22.00
N SER A 64 22.70 9.46 20.70
CA SER A 64 22.72 8.43 19.65
C SER A 64 21.74 7.27 19.90
N LYS A 65 20.64 7.51 20.61
CA LYS A 65 19.55 6.54 20.76
C LYS A 65 18.43 6.88 19.79
N VAL A 66 17.79 5.89 19.18
CA VAL A 66 16.64 6.19 18.32
C VAL A 66 15.47 6.73 19.12
N ILE A 67 14.89 7.82 18.64
CA ILE A 67 13.67 8.40 19.20
C ILE A 67 12.56 7.35 19.06
N ARG A 68 11.81 7.14 20.15
CA ARG A 68 10.76 6.11 20.28
C ARG A 68 9.86 5.98 19.04
N LEU A 69 9.42 7.10 18.47
CA LEU A 69 8.56 7.11 17.28
C LEU A 69 9.20 6.41 16.07
N TYR A 70 10.48 6.67 15.80
CA TYR A 70 11.19 6.00 14.69
C TYR A 70 11.52 4.55 15.01
N ALA A 71 11.75 4.22 16.29
CA ALA A 71 11.93 2.84 16.71
C ALA A 71 10.66 2.01 16.51
N GLU A 72 9.49 2.58 16.79
CA GLU A 72 8.19 1.95 16.53
C GLU A 72 8.00 1.69 15.02
N VAL A 73 8.30 2.67 14.17
CA VAL A 73 8.24 2.48 12.70
C VAL A 73 9.26 1.44 12.22
N GLY A 74 10.50 1.50 12.73
CA GLY A 74 11.55 0.52 12.41
C GLY A 74 11.12 -0.91 12.76
N ASN A 75 10.52 -1.10 13.93
CA ASN A 75 9.96 -2.38 14.37
C ASN A 75 8.86 -2.90 13.44
N VAL A 76 7.94 -2.03 13.00
CA VAL A 76 6.88 -2.41 12.05
C VAL A 76 7.49 -2.85 10.71
N LEU A 77 8.48 -2.10 10.20
CA LEU A 77 9.13 -2.44 8.93
C LEU A 77 9.94 -3.73 9.02
N LEU A 78 10.66 -3.95 10.12
CA LEU A 78 11.40 -5.19 10.39
C LEU A 78 10.46 -6.41 10.44
N ARG A 79 9.31 -6.30 11.12
CA ARG A 79 8.28 -7.35 11.13
C ARG A 79 7.79 -7.69 9.74
N ARG A 80 7.47 -6.67 8.93
CA ARG A 80 6.98 -6.86 7.57
C ARG A 80 8.06 -7.44 6.65
N ALA A 81 9.32 -7.06 6.85
CA ALA A 81 10.45 -7.61 6.10
C ALA A 81 10.64 -9.09 6.44
N TRP A 82 10.59 -9.44 7.73
CA TRP A 82 10.62 -10.82 8.19
C TRP A 82 9.46 -11.64 7.60
N GLU A 83 8.22 -11.15 7.71
CA GLU A 83 7.04 -11.82 7.17
C GLU A 83 7.17 -12.08 5.66
N ARG A 84 7.67 -11.09 4.91
CA ARG A 84 7.95 -11.23 3.48
C ARG A 84 9.01 -12.30 3.21
N LEU A 85 10.13 -12.30 3.95
CA LEU A 85 11.18 -13.31 3.82
C LEU A 85 10.66 -14.70 4.15
N TRP A 86 9.83 -14.82 5.20
CA TRP A 86 9.19 -16.06 5.59
C TRP A 86 8.25 -16.60 4.50
N ARG A 87 7.40 -15.76 3.90
CA ARG A 87 6.53 -16.18 2.78
C ARG A 87 7.34 -16.63 1.56
N LYS A 88 8.45 -15.94 1.26
CA LYS A 88 9.40 -16.33 0.20
C LYS A 88 10.00 -17.70 0.49
N LEU A 89 10.47 -17.92 1.72
CA LEU A 89 11.03 -19.20 2.16
C LEU A 89 9.98 -20.32 2.09
N LYS A 90 8.77 -20.10 2.60
CA LYS A 90 7.67 -21.07 2.55
C LYS A 90 7.34 -21.48 1.11
N THR A 91 7.25 -20.51 0.20
CA THR A 91 7.05 -20.78 -1.24
C THR A 91 8.23 -21.57 -1.82
N ALA A 92 9.47 -21.22 -1.47
CA ALA A 92 10.67 -21.92 -1.94
C ALA A 92 10.75 -23.36 -1.43
N VAL A 93 10.41 -23.60 -0.16
CA VAL A 93 10.31 -24.94 0.45
C VAL A 93 9.26 -25.79 -0.25
N GLY A 94 8.06 -25.24 -0.47
CA GLY A 94 7.00 -25.94 -1.22
C GLY A 94 7.48 -26.34 -2.62
N LYS A 95 8.14 -25.43 -3.33
CA LYS A 95 8.74 -25.70 -4.64
C LYS A 95 9.88 -26.73 -4.57
N SER A 96 10.74 -26.68 -3.55
CA SER A 96 11.83 -27.64 -3.37
C SER A 96 11.27 -29.06 -3.19
N LYS A 97 10.21 -29.20 -2.39
CA LYS A 97 9.51 -30.48 -2.20
C LYS A 97 8.94 -31.04 -3.50
N GLU A 98 8.25 -30.22 -4.29
CA GLU A 98 7.73 -30.63 -5.61
C GLU A 98 8.86 -31.08 -6.57
N LEU A 99 10.00 -30.40 -6.54
CA LEU A 99 11.17 -30.75 -7.35
C LEU A 99 11.83 -32.05 -6.87
N TYR A 100 11.90 -32.26 -5.55
CA TYR A 100 12.39 -33.50 -4.96
C TYR A 100 11.51 -34.69 -5.34
N GLU A 101 10.19 -34.57 -5.20
CA GLU A 101 9.24 -35.63 -5.58
C GLU A 101 9.38 -35.99 -7.07
N ARG A 102 9.55 -34.98 -7.93
CA ARG A 102 9.84 -35.21 -9.35
C ARG A 102 11.14 -35.96 -9.57
N PHE A 103 12.20 -35.58 -8.85
CA PHE A 103 13.49 -36.26 -8.92
C PHE A 103 13.40 -37.72 -8.42
N ASP A 104 12.73 -37.98 -7.31
CA ASP A 104 12.59 -39.34 -6.77
C ASP A 104 11.80 -40.24 -7.74
N LEU A 105 10.77 -39.71 -8.39
CA LEU A 105 10.03 -40.42 -9.44
C LEU A 105 10.91 -40.75 -10.65
N THR A 106 11.70 -39.80 -11.16
CA THR A 106 12.58 -40.05 -12.30
C THR A 106 13.76 -40.95 -11.96
N LEU A 107 14.25 -40.89 -10.72
CA LEU A 107 15.29 -41.79 -10.21
C LEU A 107 14.79 -43.23 -10.15
N LYS A 108 13.60 -43.47 -9.57
CA LYS A 108 12.98 -44.81 -9.56
C LYS A 108 12.77 -45.37 -10.97
N ALA A 109 12.30 -44.55 -11.90
CA ALA A 109 12.16 -44.96 -13.28
C ALA A 109 13.51 -45.31 -13.95
N ALA A 110 14.60 -44.65 -13.55
CA ALA A 110 15.95 -44.98 -14.02
C ALA A 110 16.46 -46.30 -13.45
N GLU A 111 16.15 -46.58 -12.18
CA GLU A 111 16.44 -47.88 -11.54
C GLU A 111 15.66 -49.02 -12.19
N ASP A 112 14.39 -48.81 -12.54
CA ASP A 112 13.54 -49.87 -13.11
C ASP A 112 13.87 -50.17 -14.59
N LEU A 113 14.19 -49.15 -15.38
CA LEU A 113 14.35 -49.29 -16.84
C LEU A 113 15.81 -49.49 -17.27
N GLU A 114 16.78 -49.07 -16.45
CA GLU A 114 18.22 -49.09 -16.74
C GLU A 114 18.59 -48.47 -18.11
N THR A 115 17.76 -47.53 -18.61
CA THR A 115 18.01 -46.87 -19.89
C THR A 115 18.74 -45.54 -19.74
N ASN A 116 19.62 -45.26 -20.70
CA ASN A 116 20.31 -43.99 -20.86
C ASN A 116 19.39 -42.76 -20.81
N ALA A 117 18.19 -42.87 -21.38
CA ALA A 117 17.21 -41.79 -21.41
C ALA A 117 16.59 -41.53 -20.03
N ALA A 118 16.25 -42.59 -19.29
CA ALA A 118 15.72 -42.48 -17.93
C ALA A 118 16.79 -41.90 -16.97
N MET A 119 18.04 -42.37 -17.11
CA MET A 119 19.18 -41.84 -16.35
C MET A 119 19.40 -40.35 -16.59
N ALA A 120 19.38 -39.91 -17.85
CA ALA A 120 19.50 -38.48 -18.19
C ALA A 120 18.37 -37.64 -17.60
N ALA A 121 17.13 -38.15 -17.59
CA ALA A 121 16.00 -37.48 -16.97
C ALA A 121 16.16 -37.34 -15.45
N ALA A 122 16.67 -38.37 -14.76
CA ALA A 122 16.98 -38.33 -13.33
C ALA A 122 18.05 -37.28 -13.01
N VAL A 123 19.15 -37.24 -13.78
CA VAL A 123 20.23 -36.25 -13.60
C VAL A 123 19.71 -34.82 -13.81
N LEU A 124 18.90 -34.58 -14.84
CA LEU A 124 18.31 -33.26 -15.09
C LEU A 124 17.34 -32.84 -13.98
N ALA A 125 16.50 -33.76 -13.49
CA ALA A 125 15.59 -33.50 -12.38
C ALA A 125 16.36 -33.19 -11.09
N PHE A 126 17.43 -33.93 -10.79
CA PHE A 126 18.30 -33.67 -9.65
C PHE A 126 18.98 -32.29 -9.75
N GLN A 127 19.52 -31.93 -10.92
CA GLN A 127 20.13 -30.63 -11.14
C GLN A 127 19.11 -29.49 -10.96
N GLN A 128 17.88 -29.69 -11.44
CA GLN A 128 16.82 -28.72 -11.24
C GLN A 128 16.47 -28.59 -9.75
N TRP A 129 16.32 -29.70 -9.03
CA TRP A 129 16.08 -29.68 -7.59
C TRP A 129 17.23 -29.00 -6.82
N ARG A 130 18.49 -29.31 -7.14
CA ARG A 130 19.67 -28.67 -6.52
C ARG A 130 19.64 -27.15 -6.66
N VAL A 131 19.49 -26.64 -7.88
CA VAL A 131 19.60 -25.19 -8.16
C VAL A 131 18.32 -24.44 -7.80
N ASP A 132 17.15 -24.98 -8.12
CA ASP A 132 15.87 -24.29 -7.94
C ASP A 132 15.15 -24.58 -6.62
N GLY A 133 15.58 -25.62 -5.90
CA GLY A 133 15.09 -26.00 -4.58
C GLY A 133 16.20 -25.87 -3.54
N ALA A 134 17.07 -26.87 -3.45
CA ALA A 134 17.97 -27.08 -2.33
C ALA A 134 18.94 -25.92 -2.05
N GLU A 135 19.54 -25.29 -3.06
CA GLU A 135 20.41 -24.13 -2.86
C GLU A 135 19.64 -22.91 -2.33
N LYS A 136 18.38 -22.73 -2.76
CA LYS A 136 17.54 -21.60 -2.34
C LYS A 136 16.95 -21.78 -0.94
N THR A 137 16.70 -23.04 -0.55
CA THR A 137 16.21 -23.44 0.78
C THR A 137 17.34 -23.80 1.73
N MET A 138 18.59 -23.83 1.25
CA MET A 138 19.80 -24.24 1.96
C MET A 138 19.79 -25.71 2.44
N GLU A 139 19.01 -26.57 1.75
CA GLU A 139 18.92 -28.02 2.01
C GLU A 139 20.12 -28.80 1.48
N VAL A 140 21.07 -28.17 0.77
CA VAL A 140 22.26 -28.84 0.20
C VAL A 140 23.09 -29.54 1.28
N GLU A 141 23.06 -29.03 2.50
CA GLU A 141 23.78 -29.62 3.62
C GLU A 141 23.01 -30.73 4.36
N ASP A 142 21.72 -30.89 4.04
CA ASP A 142 20.83 -31.83 4.71
C ASP A 142 21.19 -33.28 4.36
N VAL A 143 20.96 -34.17 5.33
CA VAL A 143 21.27 -35.59 5.19
C VAL A 143 20.50 -36.20 4.01
N ASN A 144 19.23 -35.82 3.83
CA ASN A 144 18.38 -36.33 2.75
C ASN A 144 18.89 -35.93 1.37
N PHE A 145 19.36 -34.68 1.21
CA PHE A 145 19.95 -34.22 -0.05
C PHE A 145 21.23 -34.99 -0.39
N LYS A 146 22.12 -35.15 0.60
CA LYS A 146 23.38 -35.91 0.44
C LYS A 146 23.13 -37.39 0.13
N GLN A 147 22.13 -38.00 0.74
CA GLN A 147 21.73 -39.38 0.45
C GLN A 147 21.18 -39.52 -0.98
N ALA A 148 20.35 -38.58 -1.43
CA ALA A 148 19.85 -38.54 -2.80
C ALA A 148 20.98 -38.36 -3.82
N GLU A 149 21.94 -37.47 -3.55
CA GLU A 149 23.13 -37.25 -4.39
C GLU A 149 23.98 -38.52 -4.48
N LEU A 150 24.22 -39.19 -3.35
CA LEU A 150 24.97 -40.44 -3.28
C LEU A 150 24.27 -41.57 -4.07
N ARG A 151 22.96 -41.74 -3.88
CA ARG A 151 22.16 -42.76 -4.59
C ARG A 151 22.19 -42.56 -6.10
N LEU A 152 22.02 -41.31 -6.56
CA LEU A 152 22.15 -40.98 -7.98
C LEU A 152 23.57 -41.25 -8.50
N GLY A 153 24.60 -40.92 -7.73
CA GLY A 153 26.00 -41.16 -8.09
C GLY A 153 26.36 -42.65 -8.21
N GLN A 154 25.83 -43.47 -7.30
CA GLN A 154 25.98 -44.93 -7.35
C GLN A 154 25.33 -45.52 -8.62
N LEU A 155 24.09 -45.13 -8.91
CA LEU A 155 23.38 -45.58 -10.11
C LEU A 155 24.10 -45.15 -11.40
N CYS A 156 24.63 -43.91 -11.44
CA CYS A 156 25.46 -43.47 -12.56
C CYS A 156 26.68 -44.38 -12.74
N HIS A 157 27.38 -44.70 -11.66
CA HIS A 157 28.60 -45.51 -11.71
C HIS A 157 28.31 -46.93 -12.21
N GLU A 158 27.24 -47.56 -11.74
CA GLU A 158 26.81 -48.91 -12.14
C GLU A 158 26.47 -48.98 -13.64
N LEU A 159 25.84 -47.95 -14.19
CA LEU A 159 25.48 -47.86 -15.61
C LEU A 159 26.62 -47.32 -16.51
N GLY A 160 27.81 -47.06 -15.95
CA GLY A 160 28.96 -46.54 -16.70
C GLY A 160 28.85 -45.06 -17.10
N TYR A 161 28.04 -44.28 -16.39
CA TYR A 161 27.88 -42.84 -16.57
C TYR A 161 28.84 -42.02 -15.71
N ASP A 162 29.57 -41.10 -16.33
CA ASP A 162 30.33 -40.07 -15.60
C ASP A 162 29.43 -38.87 -15.24
N MET A 163 28.96 -38.87 -14.01
CA MET A 163 28.11 -37.81 -13.45
C MET A 163 28.85 -36.45 -13.36
N TYR A 164 30.14 -36.46 -13.03
CA TYR A 164 30.92 -35.25 -12.76
C TYR A 164 31.31 -34.52 -14.04
N GLY A 165 31.54 -35.25 -15.14
CA GLY A 165 31.78 -34.66 -16.45
C GLY A 165 30.60 -33.82 -16.96
N GLN A 166 29.36 -34.20 -16.65
CA GLN A 166 28.16 -33.47 -17.09
C GLN A 166 27.72 -32.36 -16.12
N LEU A 167 27.93 -32.53 -14.82
CA LEU A 167 27.59 -31.51 -13.82
C LEU A 167 28.48 -30.26 -13.91
N ASN A 168 29.77 -30.43 -14.22
CA ASN A 168 30.72 -29.32 -14.29
C ASN A 168 30.61 -28.48 -15.58
N HIS A 169 29.82 -28.90 -16.57
CA HIS A 169 29.77 -28.25 -17.89
C HIS A 169 28.73 -27.09 -18.00
N LYS A 170 28.32 -26.48 -16.88
CA LYS A 170 27.28 -25.42 -16.85
C LYS A 170 27.82 -24.01 -16.58
N PHE A 171 27.97 -23.24 -17.67
CA PHE A 171 27.65 -21.79 -17.69
C PHE A 171 27.11 -21.29 -19.06
N SER A 172 27.15 -22.09 -20.13
CA SER A 172 26.87 -21.59 -21.49
C SER A 172 25.42 -21.78 -22.01
N PHE A 173 24.62 -22.68 -21.42
CA PHE A 173 23.39 -23.14 -22.09
C PHE A 173 22.11 -22.31 -21.79
N CYS A 174 22.09 -21.48 -20.75
CA CYS A 174 20.85 -20.75 -20.35
C CYS A 174 20.62 -19.42 -21.10
N ILE A 175 21.63 -18.89 -21.81
CA ILE A 175 21.51 -17.59 -22.53
C ILE A 175 20.83 -17.76 -23.90
N PHE A 176 20.88 -18.96 -24.50
CA PHE A 176 20.46 -19.14 -25.89
C PHE A 176 18.94 -19.24 -26.09
N HIS A 177 18.17 -19.64 -25.06
CA HIS A 177 16.73 -19.87 -25.23
C HIS A 177 15.87 -18.59 -25.12
N TRP A 178 16.30 -17.57 -24.36
CA TRP A 178 15.49 -16.36 -24.14
C TRP A 178 15.68 -15.27 -25.22
N SER A 179 16.82 -15.28 -25.91
CA SER A 179 17.13 -14.30 -26.96
C SER A 179 16.27 -14.50 -28.23
N LEU A 180 15.98 -15.75 -28.61
CA LEU A 180 15.20 -16.08 -29.82
C LEU A 180 13.72 -15.65 -29.75
N LEU A 181 13.15 -15.46 -28.55
CA LEU A 181 11.74 -15.04 -28.40
C LEU A 181 11.53 -13.51 -28.55
N SER A 182 12.59 -12.72 -28.34
CA SER A 182 12.50 -11.26 -28.29
C SER A 182 12.62 -10.58 -29.66
N ILE A 183 13.24 -11.25 -30.64
CA ILE A 183 13.48 -10.72 -32.01
C ILE A 183 12.19 -10.71 -32.85
N TRP A 184 11.13 -11.40 -32.41
CA TRP A 184 9.89 -11.58 -33.19
C TRP A 184 8.80 -10.51 -32.98
N THR A 185 8.96 -9.55 -32.07
CA THR A 185 7.86 -8.62 -31.68
C THR A 185 8.04 -7.17 -32.15
N GLY A 186 8.74 -6.96 -33.26
CA GLY A 186 9.06 -5.65 -33.88
C GLY A 186 8.00 -4.56 -33.68
N ALA A 187 8.21 -3.68 -32.70
CA ALA A 187 7.29 -2.60 -32.36
C ALA A 187 8.07 -1.36 -31.88
N GLY A 188 8.40 -0.45 -32.79
CA GLY A 188 9.00 0.81 -32.38
C GLY A 188 9.19 1.79 -33.53
N LYS A 189 8.14 2.59 -33.86
CA LYS A 189 8.28 3.85 -34.64
C LYS A 189 7.01 4.75 -34.76
N GLN A 190 6.07 4.76 -33.81
CA GLN A 190 4.83 5.58 -33.91
C GLN A 190 4.53 6.57 -32.74
N THR A 191 5.53 7.15 -32.08
CA THR A 191 5.31 7.86 -30.80
C THR A 191 5.14 9.39 -30.86
N ALA A 192 5.46 10.08 -31.96
CA ALA A 192 5.47 11.55 -31.98
C ALA A 192 4.09 12.21 -32.26
N LYS A 193 3.33 11.76 -33.27
CA LYS A 193 2.01 12.34 -33.62
C LYS A 193 0.91 12.09 -32.57
N LYS A 194 1.08 11.07 -31.71
CA LYS A 194 0.12 10.72 -30.64
C LYS A 194 0.12 11.72 -29.48
N LYS A 195 1.18 12.52 -29.31
CA LYS A 195 1.39 13.36 -28.11
C LYS A 195 0.56 14.65 -28.15
N GLU A 196 0.31 15.23 -29.32
CA GLU A 196 -0.41 16.51 -29.47
C GLU A 196 -1.94 16.34 -29.48
N GLN A 197 -2.43 15.24 -30.04
CA GLN A 197 -3.85 14.85 -29.98
C GLN A 197 -4.30 14.49 -28.55
N LYS A 198 -3.37 14.03 -27.69
CA LYS A 198 -3.63 13.73 -26.26
C LYS A 198 -3.83 15.01 -25.44
N LYS A 199 -3.19 16.14 -25.81
CA LYS A 199 -3.31 17.44 -25.11
C LYS A 199 -4.66 18.12 -25.36
N ARG A 200 -5.19 18.08 -26.59
CA ARG A 200 -6.52 18.64 -26.91
C ARG A 200 -7.67 17.84 -26.27
N LYS A 201 -7.53 16.52 -26.15
CA LYS A 201 -8.48 15.65 -25.42
C LYS A 201 -8.46 15.85 -23.90
N ALA A 202 -7.39 16.42 -23.33
CA ALA A 202 -7.31 16.66 -21.89
C ALA A 202 -8.10 17.92 -21.47
N ILE A 203 -8.20 18.93 -22.34
CA ILE A 203 -8.94 20.17 -22.06
C ILE A 203 -10.46 19.95 -22.22
N SER A 204 -10.87 19.11 -23.18
CA SER A 204 -12.29 18.74 -23.36
C SER A 204 -12.84 17.82 -22.26
N LYS A 205 -12.01 17.42 -21.30
CA LYS A 205 -12.40 16.58 -20.15
C LYS A 205 -12.76 17.39 -18.90
N LEU A 206 -12.60 18.71 -18.92
CA LEU A 206 -13.07 19.54 -17.83
C LEU A 206 -14.60 19.41 -17.70
N ALA A 207 -15.05 19.32 -16.46
CA ALA A 207 -16.46 19.30 -16.09
C ALA A 207 -17.22 20.47 -16.73
N THR A 208 -18.34 20.18 -17.39
CA THR A 208 -19.31 21.22 -17.72
C THR A 208 -20.17 21.55 -16.50
N GLU A 209 -20.79 22.73 -16.46
CA GLU A 209 -21.73 23.09 -15.37
C GLU A 209 -22.87 22.07 -15.24
N GLN A 210 -23.28 21.46 -16.35
CA GLN A 210 -24.28 20.40 -16.37
C GLN A 210 -23.76 19.10 -15.74
N ASP A 211 -22.50 18.73 -15.96
CA ASP A 211 -21.89 17.55 -15.32
C ASP A 211 -21.82 17.74 -13.80
N ILE A 212 -21.57 18.96 -13.33
CA ILE A 212 -21.53 19.32 -11.91
C ILE A 212 -22.91 19.18 -11.28
N ALA A 213 -23.93 19.81 -11.87
CA ALA A 213 -25.31 19.72 -11.40
C ALA A 213 -25.78 18.25 -11.34
N ALA A 214 -25.49 17.46 -12.38
CA ALA A 214 -25.81 16.03 -12.38
C ALA A 214 -25.05 15.25 -11.28
N SER A 215 -23.80 15.61 -10.96
CA SER A 215 -23.07 14.99 -9.86
C SER A 215 -23.70 15.32 -8.50
N GLN A 216 -24.23 16.53 -8.34
CA GLN A 216 -24.93 16.94 -7.12
C GLN A 216 -26.27 16.21 -6.98
N ASP A 217 -27.08 16.15 -8.04
CA ASP A 217 -28.36 15.42 -8.04
C ASP A 217 -28.15 13.93 -7.70
N ASN A 218 -27.11 13.31 -8.29
CA ASN A 218 -26.75 11.92 -7.98
C ASN A 218 -26.32 11.73 -6.52
N TYR A 219 -25.66 12.72 -5.93
CA TYR A 219 -25.25 12.68 -4.53
C TYR A 219 -26.44 12.86 -3.59
N GLU A 220 -27.36 13.76 -3.90
CA GLU A 220 -28.59 13.97 -3.14
C GLU A 220 -29.45 12.70 -3.18
N ALA A 221 -29.67 12.11 -4.36
CA ALA A 221 -30.35 10.83 -4.52
C ALA A 221 -29.66 9.69 -3.75
N PHE A 222 -28.31 9.67 -3.73
CA PHE A 222 -27.55 8.73 -2.91
C PHE A 222 -27.83 8.92 -1.42
N CYS A 223 -27.83 10.16 -0.92
CA CYS A 223 -28.13 10.45 0.48
C CYS A 223 -29.58 10.10 0.86
N GLU A 224 -30.53 10.33 -0.03
CA GLU A 224 -31.94 9.93 0.15
C GLU A 224 -32.08 8.41 0.25
N ALA A 225 -31.37 7.66 -0.60
CA ALA A 225 -31.39 6.19 -0.59
C ALA A 225 -30.80 5.58 0.70
N LEU A 226 -29.95 6.32 1.42
CA LEU A 226 -29.32 5.86 2.66
C LEU A 226 -30.17 6.06 3.92
N GLN A 227 -31.32 6.73 3.86
CA GLN A 227 -32.13 6.96 5.05
C GLN A 227 -32.74 5.64 5.55
N PRO A 228 -32.30 5.08 6.70
CA PRO A 228 -32.97 3.92 7.27
C PRO A 228 -34.23 4.38 8.06
N PRO A 229 -35.27 3.55 8.18
CA PRO A 229 -36.22 3.72 9.29
C PRO A 229 -35.41 3.62 10.59
N SER A 230 -35.57 4.55 11.53
CA SER A 230 -34.75 4.60 12.74
C SER A 230 -35.05 3.42 13.69
N PRO A 231 -34.04 2.59 14.02
CA PRO A 231 -33.89 2.18 15.42
C PRO A 231 -32.45 2.36 15.91
N GLY A 232 -32.32 2.55 17.23
CA GLY A 232 -31.07 2.78 17.94
C GLY A 232 -30.10 1.60 17.79
N ILE A 233 -28.85 1.91 17.42
CA ILE A 233 -27.76 0.95 17.38
C ILE A 233 -27.22 0.80 18.82
N GLU A 234 -27.22 -0.43 19.34
CA GLU A 234 -26.60 -0.72 20.64
C GLU A 234 -25.07 -0.74 20.52
N PRO A 235 -24.34 -0.13 21.48
CA PRO A 235 -22.88 -0.09 21.46
C PRO A 235 -22.26 -1.46 21.74
N GLY A 236 -21.31 -1.88 20.89
CA GLY A 236 -20.48 -3.06 21.11
C GLY A 236 -19.47 -2.89 22.27
N PRO A 237 -18.78 -3.97 22.69
CA PRO A 237 -17.89 -3.95 23.85
C PRO A 237 -16.60 -3.12 23.64
N ALA A 238 -16.17 -2.45 24.72
CA ALA A 238 -14.97 -1.60 24.78
C ALA A 238 -13.67 -2.39 24.59
N ARG A 239 -12.65 -1.78 23.97
CA ARG A 239 -11.37 -2.43 23.68
C ARG A 239 -10.14 -1.67 24.17
N ASN A 240 -9.25 -2.42 24.80
CA ASN A 240 -7.87 -2.02 25.11
C ASN A 240 -7.01 -2.14 23.85
N TRP A 241 -6.57 -0.99 23.32
CA TRP A 241 -5.75 -0.89 22.11
C TRP A 241 -4.39 -1.60 22.17
N PHE A 242 -3.90 -1.97 23.36
CA PHE A 242 -2.57 -2.57 23.54
C PHE A 242 -2.54 -4.11 23.44
N ASN A 243 -3.69 -4.80 23.39
CA ASN A 243 -3.72 -6.26 23.17
C ASN A 243 -3.63 -6.65 21.67
N PHE A 244 -3.29 -5.69 20.79
CA PHE A 244 -3.30 -5.87 19.33
C PHE A 244 -2.16 -6.76 18.79
N LEU A 245 -1.12 -6.99 19.60
CA LEU A 245 0.18 -7.50 19.14
C LEU A 245 0.41 -9.00 19.30
N GLU A 246 -0.50 -9.75 19.94
CA GLU A 246 -0.30 -11.18 20.25
C GLU A 246 -1.05 -12.14 19.31
N ASP A 247 -1.95 -11.63 18.48
CA ASP A 247 -2.80 -12.48 17.64
C ASP A 247 -2.52 -12.25 16.14
N TYR A 248 -2.30 -13.31 15.37
CA TYR A 248 -1.73 -13.29 14.01
C TYR A 248 -2.70 -12.85 12.90
N GLY A 249 -3.87 -12.32 13.26
CA GLY A 249 -4.79 -11.71 12.29
C GLY A 249 -4.19 -10.45 11.65
N ASP A 250 -4.52 -10.21 10.39
CA ASP A 250 -4.05 -9.05 9.62
C ASP A 250 -4.24 -7.75 10.44
N VAL A 251 -3.10 -7.13 10.78
CA VAL A 251 -3.00 -6.00 11.71
C VAL A 251 -3.81 -4.84 11.14
N GLY A 252 -4.94 -4.54 11.76
CA GLY A 252 -5.89 -3.50 11.34
C GLY A 252 -7.22 -4.01 10.80
N MET A 253 -7.34 -5.32 10.55
CA MET A 253 -8.52 -5.93 9.90
C MET A 253 -9.26 -6.91 10.80
N LYS A 254 -8.75 -7.19 12.01
CA LYS A 254 -9.37 -8.14 12.97
C LYS A 254 -10.81 -7.76 13.30
N ASP A 255 -11.07 -6.46 13.42
CA ASP A 255 -12.38 -5.94 13.79
C ASP A 255 -13.40 -6.13 12.67
N ASP A 256 -12.91 -6.23 11.45
CA ASP A 256 -13.70 -6.35 10.24
C ASP A 256 -13.69 -7.78 9.67
N ALA A 257 -12.97 -8.70 10.32
CA ALA A 257 -12.94 -10.11 9.96
C ALA A 257 -14.33 -10.73 10.17
N GLY A 258 -14.87 -11.33 9.10
CA GLY A 258 -16.19 -11.97 9.12
C GLY A 258 -17.39 -11.00 9.04
N ARG A 259 -17.17 -9.68 9.08
CA ARG A 259 -18.25 -8.71 8.83
C ARG A 259 -18.66 -8.75 7.36
N SER A 260 -19.95 -8.56 7.10
CA SER A 260 -20.47 -8.32 5.76
C SER A 260 -20.11 -6.91 5.28
N VAL A 261 -20.09 -6.72 3.96
CA VAL A 261 -19.83 -5.40 3.34
C VAL A 261 -20.84 -4.36 3.81
N GLY A 262 -22.12 -4.75 3.97
CA GLY A 262 -23.18 -3.86 4.45
C GLY A 262 -22.96 -3.40 5.90
N GLU A 263 -22.48 -4.28 6.78
CA GLU A 263 -22.13 -3.91 8.16
C GLU A 263 -20.93 -2.95 8.20
N MET A 264 -19.94 -3.15 7.33
CA MET A 264 -18.80 -2.23 7.23
C MET A 264 -19.23 -0.85 6.72
N PHE A 265 -20.13 -0.78 5.74
CA PHE A 265 -20.69 0.49 5.27
C PHE A 265 -21.57 1.16 6.34
N ALA A 266 -22.36 0.39 7.08
CA ALA A 266 -23.10 0.93 8.23
C ALA A 266 -22.14 1.54 9.27
N ASP A 267 -20.99 0.91 9.53
CA ASP A 267 -19.95 1.43 10.43
C ASP A 267 -19.32 2.74 9.93
N LEU A 268 -19.27 2.91 8.61
CA LEU A 268 -18.84 4.13 7.93
C LEU A 268 -19.93 5.23 7.95
N GLY A 269 -21.10 4.98 8.55
CA GLY A 269 -22.23 5.90 8.57
C GLY A 269 -23.09 5.85 7.30
N LEU A 270 -22.98 4.78 6.51
CA LEU A 270 -23.68 4.58 5.25
C LEU A 270 -24.52 3.29 5.26
N PRO A 271 -25.53 3.17 6.14
CA PRO A 271 -26.36 1.97 6.21
C PRO A 271 -27.06 1.71 4.88
N GLY A 272 -27.01 0.47 4.40
CA GLY A 272 -27.61 0.07 3.11
C GLY A 272 -26.76 0.39 1.88
N ALA A 273 -25.64 1.12 2.01
CA ALA A 273 -24.75 1.38 0.89
C ALA A 273 -24.05 0.09 0.42
N THR A 274 -23.81 0.02 -0.90
CA THR A 274 -22.97 -1.01 -1.54
C THR A 274 -21.73 -0.44 -2.23
N TYR A 275 -21.59 0.88 -2.23
CA TYR A 275 -20.50 1.64 -2.83
C TYR A 275 -20.27 2.94 -2.03
N PHE A 276 -19.09 3.52 -2.17
CA PHE A 276 -18.76 4.78 -1.52
C PHE A 276 -19.51 5.97 -2.15
N PRO A 277 -19.71 7.07 -1.40
CA PRO A 277 -20.25 8.31 -1.95
C PRO A 277 -19.43 8.75 -3.15
N PHE A 278 -20.07 9.29 -4.18
CA PHE A 278 -19.41 9.61 -5.46
C PHE A 278 -18.85 8.39 -6.21
N GLY A 279 -19.14 7.15 -5.82
CA GLY A 279 -18.59 5.93 -6.45
C GLY A 279 -19.24 5.51 -7.78
N THR A 280 -20.07 6.36 -8.39
CA THR A 280 -20.69 6.07 -9.69
C THR A 280 -19.67 6.30 -10.81
N SER A 281 -19.58 5.38 -11.77
CA SER A 281 -18.54 5.52 -12.80
C SER A 281 -18.87 6.69 -13.72
N GLY A 282 -17.97 7.68 -13.81
CA GLY A 282 -18.12 8.79 -14.76
C GLY A 282 -18.17 8.38 -16.23
N SER A 283 -17.82 7.12 -16.56
CA SER A 283 -17.89 6.57 -17.92
C SER A 283 -19.17 5.81 -18.25
N SER A 284 -19.92 5.37 -17.22
CA SER A 284 -21.19 4.67 -17.36
C SER A 284 -21.96 4.87 -16.05
N PRO A 285 -22.96 5.78 -16.03
CA PRO A 285 -23.71 6.10 -14.81
C PRO A 285 -24.57 4.91 -14.32
N GLU A 286 -24.76 3.89 -15.15
CA GLU A 286 -25.71 2.81 -14.89
C GLU A 286 -25.23 1.76 -13.87
N LYS A 287 -23.92 1.73 -13.53
CA LYS A 287 -23.43 0.75 -12.54
C LYS A 287 -22.38 1.35 -11.59
N PRO A 288 -22.74 1.53 -10.31
CA PRO A 288 -21.77 1.86 -9.27
C PRO A 288 -20.66 0.82 -9.18
N ILE A 289 -19.44 1.26 -8.84
CA ILE A 289 -18.33 0.33 -8.65
C ILE A 289 -18.48 -0.31 -7.28
N SER A 290 -18.84 -1.59 -7.28
CA SER A 290 -18.85 -2.42 -6.08
C SER A 290 -17.43 -2.58 -5.55
N MET A 291 -17.24 -2.25 -4.28
CA MET A 291 -15.97 -2.44 -3.58
C MET A 291 -15.90 -3.86 -3.03
N MET A 292 -14.69 -4.43 -3.02
CA MET A 292 -14.46 -5.72 -2.38
C MET A 292 -14.45 -5.55 -0.84
N PRO A 293 -14.82 -6.57 -0.05
CA PRO A 293 -14.86 -6.47 1.41
C PRO A 293 -13.57 -5.95 2.04
N HIS A 294 -12.42 -6.46 1.60
CA HIS A 294 -11.11 -6.03 2.12
C HIS A 294 -10.76 -4.59 1.73
N GLN A 295 -11.39 -4.03 0.69
CA GLN A 295 -11.21 -2.63 0.32
C GLN A 295 -12.01 -1.71 1.24
N VAL A 296 -13.25 -2.08 1.57
CA VAL A 296 -14.08 -1.31 2.52
C VAL A 296 -13.46 -1.34 3.91
N ALA A 297 -13.02 -2.51 4.38
CA ALA A 297 -12.33 -2.64 5.66
C ALA A 297 -11.00 -1.85 5.68
N GLY A 298 -10.19 -1.90 4.62
CA GLY A 298 -8.98 -1.08 4.52
C GLY A 298 -9.25 0.43 4.57
N THR A 299 -10.31 0.90 3.92
CA THR A 299 -10.76 2.30 4.01
C THR A 299 -11.20 2.66 5.43
N SER A 300 -11.99 1.79 6.07
CA SER A 300 -12.44 1.96 7.45
C SER A 300 -11.25 2.06 8.42
N ALA A 301 -10.29 1.15 8.31
CA ALA A 301 -9.08 1.17 9.13
C ALA A 301 -8.28 2.48 9.02
N ILE A 302 -8.12 3.02 7.80
CA ILE A 302 -7.44 4.31 7.60
C ILE A 302 -8.23 5.47 8.23
N LEU A 303 -9.56 5.47 8.06
CA LEU A 303 -10.41 6.53 8.61
C LEU A 303 -10.46 6.49 10.13
N LYS A 304 -10.52 5.31 10.75
CA LYS A 304 -10.44 5.14 12.22
C LYS A 304 -9.20 5.84 12.80
N CYS A 305 -8.05 5.70 12.14
CA CYS A 305 -6.80 6.38 12.53
C CYS A 305 -6.82 7.91 12.33
N ALA A 306 -7.70 8.42 11.46
CA ALA A 306 -7.84 9.84 11.23
C ALA A 306 -8.64 10.56 12.33
N PHE A 307 -9.48 9.84 13.08
CA PHE A 307 -10.26 10.40 14.19
C PHE A 307 -9.51 10.30 15.52
N THR A 308 -9.65 11.33 16.37
CA THR A 308 -8.95 11.45 17.65
C THR A 308 -9.92 11.73 18.79
N GLY A 309 -9.61 11.20 19.97
CA GLY A 309 -10.38 11.43 21.21
C GLY A 309 -10.30 12.88 21.70
N ASP A 310 -9.14 13.51 21.49
CA ASP A 310 -8.84 14.85 21.97
C ASP A 310 -8.71 15.85 20.81
N GLN A 311 -9.09 17.10 21.09
CA GLN A 311 -8.82 18.25 20.23
C GLN A 311 -7.30 18.50 20.16
N ASP A 312 -6.83 19.02 19.03
CA ASP A 312 -5.42 19.28 18.70
C ASP A 312 -4.50 18.03 18.66
N SER A 313 -5.03 16.84 18.97
CA SER A 313 -4.31 15.59 18.81
C SER A 313 -4.12 15.25 17.32
N PRO A 314 -2.91 14.94 16.85
CA PRO A 314 -2.69 14.61 15.45
C PRO A 314 -3.35 13.27 15.11
N ALA A 315 -3.87 13.15 13.88
CA ALA A 315 -4.24 11.85 13.32
C ALA A 315 -3.06 10.87 13.33
N LEU A 316 -3.37 9.59 13.51
CA LEU A 316 -2.37 8.53 13.48
C LEU A 316 -1.99 8.21 12.03
N PRO A 317 -0.68 8.26 11.68
CA PRO A 317 -0.24 7.84 10.35
C PRO A 317 -0.60 6.37 10.10
N THR A 318 -1.19 6.07 8.95
CA THR A 318 -1.53 4.70 8.57
C THR A 318 -0.59 4.21 7.46
N PHE A 319 -0.05 3.01 7.64
CA PHE A 319 0.80 2.36 6.64
C PHE A 319 0.11 1.11 6.09
N LEU A 320 -0.18 1.14 4.79
CA LEU A 320 -0.91 0.09 4.11
C LEU A 320 0.07 -0.92 3.49
N CYS A 321 0.13 -2.12 4.09
CA CYS A 321 1.10 -3.19 3.77
C CYS A 321 0.49 -4.42 3.11
N ASP A 322 -0.70 -4.28 2.53
CA ASP A 322 -1.38 -5.34 1.81
C ASP A 322 -0.57 -5.78 0.55
N ASP A 323 -0.79 -7.00 0.08
CA ASP A 323 -0.14 -7.52 -1.12
C ASP A 323 -0.47 -6.69 -2.38
N VAL A 324 0.44 -6.72 -3.37
CA VAL A 324 0.20 -6.04 -4.65
C VAL A 324 -1.02 -6.64 -5.36
N GLY A 325 -1.83 -5.79 -5.99
CA GLY A 325 -3.03 -6.24 -6.72
C GLY A 325 -4.33 -6.26 -5.91
N LEU A 326 -4.29 -6.07 -4.58
CA LEU A 326 -5.50 -6.04 -3.74
C LEU A 326 -6.33 -4.75 -3.87
N GLY A 327 -5.84 -3.74 -4.58
CA GLY A 327 -6.61 -2.53 -4.88
C GLY A 327 -6.45 -1.40 -3.86
N LYS A 328 -5.25 -1.18 -3.35
CA LYS A 328 -4.86 0.00 -2.54
C LYS A 328 -5.36 1.33 -3.07
N THR A 329 -5.31 1.51 -4.39
CA THR A 329 -5.83 2.71 -5.04
C THR A 329 -7.32 2.90 -4.74
N ALA A 330 -8.11 1.82 -4.80
CA ALA A 330 -9.53 1.89 -4.50
C ALA A 330 -9.77 2.16 -3.01
N GLN A 331 -9.00 1.56 -2.10
CA GLN A 331 -9.04 1.85 -0.66
C GLN A 331 -8.79 3.34 -0.37
N LEU A 332 -7.73 3.92 -0.95
CA LEU A 332 -7.38 5.33 -0.79
C LEU A 332 -8.42 6.28 -1.42
N LEU A 333 -9.01 5.90 -2.55
CA LEU A 333 -10.12 6.67 -3.14
C LEU A 333 -11.36 6.61 -2.25
N GLY A 334 -11.66 5.46 -1.63
CA GLY A 334 -12.71 5.35 -0.63
C GLY A 334 -12.49 6.30 0.55
N VAL A 335 -11.25 6.42 1.05
CA VAL A 335 -10.91 7.38 2.12
C VAL A 335 -11.20 8.83 1.69
N ILE A 336 -10.77 9.22 0.49
CA ILE A 336 -11.01 10.57 -0.05
C ILE A 336 -12.52 10.84 -0.20
N GLN A 337 -13.26 9.88 -0.78
CA GLN A 337 -14.70 9.96 -0.98
C GLN A 337 -15.45 10.11 0.34
N MET A 338 -15.08 9.34 1.37
CA MET A 338 -15.67 9.44 2.70
C MET A 338 -15.38 10.77 3.39
N ILE A 339 -14.13 11.27 3.30
CA ILE A 339 -13.78 12.58 3.88
C ILE A 339 -14.60 13.70 3.21
N ALA A 340 -14.71 13.67 1.88
CA ALA A 340 -15.52 14.62 1.12
C ALA A 340 -17.00 14.56 1.54
N HIS A 341 -17.56 13.35 1.63
CA HIS A 341 -18.95 13.14 2.06
C HIS A 341 -19.21 13.66 3.48
N MET A 342 -18.38 13.27 4.45
CA MET A 342 -18.53 13.71 5.85
C MET A 342 -18.44 15.23 5.97
N ARG A 343 -17.57 15.87 5.19
CA ARG A 343 -17.49 17.33 5.14
C ARG A 343 -18.77 17.94 4.56
N GLN A 344 -19.26 17.43 3.45
CA GLN A 344 -20.48 17.96 2.82
C GLN A 344 -21.68 17.84 3.78
N GLN A 345 -21.75 16.75 4.55
CA GLN A 345 -22.73 16.60 5.63
C GLN A 345 -22.59 17.67 6.73
N GLN A 346 -21.36 18.08 7.09
CA GLN A 346 -21.13 19.19 8.02
C GLN A 346 -21.62 20.54 7.47
N GLU A 347 -21.51 20.73 6.15
CA GLU A 347 -21.92 21.97 5.48
C GLU A 347 -23.46 22.07 5.36
N TYR A 348 -24.14 20.98 5.01
CA TYR A 348 -25.62 20.95 4.98
C TYR A 348 -26.27 21.07 6.35
N HIS A 349 -25.55 20.69 7.42
CA HIS A 349 -26.06 20.74 8.78
C HIS A 349 -25.13 21.51 9.72
N PRO A 350 -24.95 22.84 9.55
CA PRO A 350 -24.00 23.62 10.35
C PRO A 350 -24.31 23.62 11.85
N SER A 351 -25.58 23.42 12.20
CA SER A 351 -26.09 23.37 13.57
C SER A 351 -25.90 22.01 14.23
N LYS A 352 -25.69 20.94 13.45
CA LYS A 352 -25.39 19.61 13.98
C LYS A 352 -23.88 19.50 14.19
N LYS A 353 -23.46 19.15 15.39
CA LYS A 353 -22.07 18.71 15.63
C LYS A 353 -21.81 17.52 14.70
N LEU A 354 -20.60 17.41 14.14
CA LEU A 354 -20.21 16.23 13.37
C LEU A 354 -20.60 15.01 14.19
N VAL A 355 -21.54 14.22 13.68
CA VAL A 355 -21.76 12.89 14.22
C VAL A 355 -20.66 12.06 13.60
N PRO A 356 -19.57 11.74 14.34
CA PRO A 356 -18.55 10.87 13.79
C PRO A 356 -19.23 9.58 13.33
N PRO A 357 -18.79 8.99 12.21
CA PRO A 357 -19.31 7.70 11.77
C PRO A 357 -19.14 6.68 12.92
N PRO A 358 -20.01 5.67 13.05
CA PRO A 358 -19.96 4.71 14.16
C PRO A 358 -18.55 4.13 14.43
N MET A 359 -17.77 3.91 13.37
CA MET A 359 -16.37 3.45 13.46
C MET A 359 -15.44 4.36 14.29
N ALA A 360 -15.74 5.66 14.37
CA ALA A 360 -14.98 6.68 15.10
C ALA A 360 -15.53 6.90 16.53
N ALA A 361 -16.59 6.21 16.92
CA ALA A 361 -17.09 6.17 18.29
C ALA A 361 -17.09 4.73 18.85
N PRO A 362 -15.97 3.98 18.80
CA PRO A 362 -15.96 2.63 19.33
C PRO A 362 -16.20 2.67 20.85
N ALA A 363 -17.35 2.18 21.27
CA ALA A 363 -17.64 1.66 22.61
C ALA A 363 -17.11 2.52 23.78
N GLY A 364 -17.53 3.78 23.84
CA GLY A 364 -17.25 4.68 24.97
C GLY A 364 -16.06 5.63 24.77
N ASN A 365 -15.23 5.41 23.73
CA ASN A 365 -14.26 6.41 23.29
C ASN A 365 -14.88 7.24 22.17
N ASN A 366 -15.49 8.36 22.55
CA ASN A 366 -15.95 9.35 21.59
C ASN A 366 -14.69 9.95 20.96
N ALA A 367 -14.40 9.65 19.68
CA ALA A 367 -13.36 10.33 18.91
C ALA A 367 -14.01 11.34 17.94
N PRO A 368 -14.58 12.45 18.46
CA PRO A 368 -15.39 13.36 17.66
C PRO A 368 -14.53 14.27 16.76
N TYR A 369 -13.21 14.25 16.93
CA TYR A 369 -12.31 15.18 16.25
C TYR A 369 -11.67 14.50 15.05
N PHE A 370 -11.68 15.16 13.89
CA PHE A 370 -10.97 14.71 12.71
C PHE A 370 -9.57 15.32 12.71
N ALA A 371 -8.54 14.50 12.94
CA ALA A 371 -7.15 14.93 13.12
C ALA A 371 -7.00 16.06 14.16
N GLY A 372 -7.73 15.94 15.28
CA GLY A 372 -7.75 16.94 16.35
C GLY A 372 -8.59 18.19 16.03
N LEU A 373 -9.31 18.23 14.90
CA LEU A 373 -10.14 19.36 14.52
C LEU A 373 -11.63 19.08 14.74
N ASP A 374 -12.37 20.10 15.17
CA ASP A 374 -13.84 20.05 15.33
C ASP A 374 -14.58 19.84 14.00
N LYS A 375 -13.97 20.27 12.90
CA LYS A 375 -14.54 20.21 11.55
C LYS A 375 -13.50 19.68 10.57
N ILE A 376 -13.97 18.98 9.55
CA ILE A 376 -13.11 18.53 8.46
C ILE A 376 -12.76 19.77 7.63
N PRO A 377 -11.48 20.14 7.52
CA PRO A 377 -11.12 21.36 6.81
C PRO A 377 -11.28 21.17 5.30
N ASN A 378 -11.73 22.21 4.59
CA ASN A 378 -11.69 22.28 3.12
C ASN A 378 -10.25 22.49 2.66
N LEU A 379 -9.44 21.44 2.71
CA LEU A 379 -8.06 21.46 2.24
C LEU A 379 -7.85 20.43 1.12
N PRO A 380 -6.95 20.73 0.18
CA PRO A 380 -6.63 19.81 -0.90
C PRO A 380 -5.91 18.53 -0.42
N HIS A 381 -6.05 17.44 -1.17
CA HIS A 381 -5.42 16.15 -0.90
C HIS A 381 -4.13 15.91 -1.71
N LEU A 382 -2.97 15.97 -1.07
CA LEU A 382 -1.67 15.71 -1.70
C LEU A 382 -1.40 14.20 -1.90
N LEU A 383 -1.33 13.72 -3.15
CA LEU A 383 -0.96 12.33 -3.49
C LEU A 383 0.41 12.22 -4.15
N VAL A 384 1.44 11.89 -3.38
CA VAL A 384 2.79 11.69 -3.93
C VAL A 384 2.97 10.26 -4.48
N MET A 385 3.42 10.13 -5.73
CA MET A 385 3.56 8.84 -6.40
C MET A 385 4.64 8.84 -7.48
N PRO A 386 5.21 7.69 -7.87
CA PRO A 386 6.08 7.59 -9.03
C PRO A 386 5.43 8.13 -10.29
N HIS A 387 6.20 8.85 -11.12
CA HIS A 387 5.70 9.48 -12.36
C HIS A 387 4.94 8.50 -13.26
N THR A 388 5.45 7.27 -13.37
CA THR A 388 4.89 6.20 -14.21
C THR A 388 3.49 5.78 -13.78
N LEU A 389 3.08 6.06 -12.55
CA LEU A 389 1.75 5.72 -12.04
C LEU A 389 0.75 6.87 -12.15
N SER A 390 1.19 8.09 -12.47
CA SER A 390 0.29 9.25 -12.48
C SER A 390 -0.85 9.11 -13.49
N ASP A 391 -0.58 8.65 -14.72
CA ASP A 391 -1.62 8.37 -15.73
C ASP A 391 -2.60 7.30 -15.23
N GLN A 392 -2.09 6.26 -14.54
CA GLN A 392 -2.92 5.18 -13.99
C GLN A 392 -3.85 5.72 -12.90
N TRP A 393 -3.34 6.57 -12.00
CA TRP A 393 -4.12 7.18 -10.93
C TRP A 393 -5.20 8.11 -11.46
N THR A 394 -4.88 9.00 -12.39
CA THR A 394 -5.89 9.86 -13.02
C THR A 394 -6.98 9.01 -13.69
N SER A 395 -6.60 7.97 -14.44
CA SER A 395 -7.60 7.07 -15.03
C SER A 395 -8.43 6.30 -13.99
N LYS A 396 -7.89 6.03 -12.80
CA LYS A 396 -8.62 5.35 -11.73
C LYS A 396 -9.56 6.31 -11.04
N ILE A 397 -9.17 7.55 -10.78
CA ILE A 397 -10.07 8.58 -10.25
C ILE A 397 -11.25 8.76 -11.20
N ASP A 398 -11.00 9.04 -12.49
CA ASP A 398 -12.05 9.19 -13.52
C ASP A 398 -13.03 7.99 -13.55
N LYS A 399 -12.57 6.78 -13.22
CA LYS A 399 -13.37 5.56 -13.23
C LYS A 399 -14.15 5.36 -11.94
N PHE A 400 -13.50 5.57 -10.80
CA PHE A 400 -13.99 5.27 -9.44
C PHE A 400 -14.78 6.41 -8.81
N THR A 401 -14.83 7.57 -9.47
CA THR A 401 -15.57 8.72 -8.99
C THR A 401 -16.57 9.20 -10.03
N THR A 402 -17.67 9.78 -9.56
CA THR A 402 -18.65 10.48 -10.40
C THR A 402 -17.89 11.52 -11.20
N LYS A 403 -18.20 11.62 -12.49
CA LYS A 403 -17.57 12.62 -13.36
C LYS A 403 -17.73 13.99 -12.70
N SER A 404 -16.66 14.78 -12.68
CA SER A 404 -16.66 16.15 -12.13
C SER A 404 -16.73 16.27 -10.61
N SER A 405 -17.01 15.20 -9.86
CA SER A 405 -17.04 15.26 -8.38
C SER A 405 -15.68 15.65 -7.74
N PHE A 406 -14.58 15.47 -8.47
CA PHE A 406 -13.24 15.80 -8.00
C PHE A 406 -12.40 16.47 -9.10
N GLN A 407 -11.72 17.56 -8.73
CA GLN A 407 -10.80 18.27 -9.62
C GLN A 407 -9.36 17.76 -9.48
N VAL A 408 -8.88 17.00 -10.46
CA VAL A 408 -7.50 16.48 -10.46
C VAL A 408 -6.51 17.47 -11.06
N VAL A 409 -5.63 18.04 -10.22
CA VAL A 409 -4.56 18.96 -10.66
C VAL A 409 -3.20 18.28 -10.64
N ARG A 410 -2.74 17.79 -11.80
CA ARG A 410 -1.44 17.12 -11.91
C ARG A 410 -0.29 18.12 -12.02
N TYR A 411 0.72 17.94 -11.18
CA TYR A 411 2.02 18.57 -11.39
C TYR A 411 2.87 17.74 -12.34
N ASN A 412 3.43 18.37 -13.36
CA ASN A 412 4.46 17.78 -14.21
C ASN A 412 5.58 18.81 -14.40
N SER A 413 6.83 18.40 -14.19
CA SER A 413 8.02 19.25 -14.34
C SER A 413 8.10 19.90 -15.72
N ASP A 414 7.54 19.25 -16.74
CA ASP A 414 7.54 19.72 -18.13
C ASP A 414 6.57 20.88 -18.39
N GLN A 415 5.64 21.17 -17.46
CA GLN A 415 4.52 22.07 -17.73
C GLN A 415 4.70 23.50 -17.20
N ASP A 416 5.51 23.73 -16.17
CA ASP A 416 5.93 25.08 -15.73
C ASP A 416 6.83 25.00 -14.47
N ASN A 417 7.47 26.12 -14.13
CA ASN A 417 8.17 26.25 -12.85
C ASN A 417 7.19 26.05 -11.69
N LEU A 418 7.56 25.24 -10.68
CA LEU A 418 6.74 24.92 -9.51
C LEU A 418 6.14 26.17 -8.85
N SER A 419 6.90 27.27 -8.82
CA SER A 419 6.45 28.57 -8.30
C SER A 419 5.27 29.15 -9.07
N ARG A 420 5.24 29.00 -10.41
CA ARG A 420 4.12 29.40 -11.26
C ARG A 420 2.93 28.48 -11.08
N PHE A 421 3.13 27.18 -10.96
CA PHE A 421 2.04 26.24 -10.73
C PHE A 421 1.26 26.58 -9.44
N PHE A 422 1.95 26.82 -8.33
CA PHE A 422 1.30 27.21 -7.07
C PHE A 422 0.74 28.64 -7.06
N SER A 423 1.19 29.53 -7.95
CA SER A 423 0.66 30.89 -8.06
C SER A 423 -0.45 31.03 -9.12
N SER A 424 -0.46 30.19 -10.16
CA SER A 424 -1.47 30.15 -11.23
C SER A 424 -2.71 29.37 -10.81
N VAL A 425 -2.57 28.34 -9.96
CA VAL A 425 -3.72 27.70 -9.31
C VAL A 425 -4.49 28.71 -8.45
N LYS A 426 -3.85 29.77 -7.94
CA LYS A 426 -4.51 30.93 -7.32
C LYS A 426 -5.10 31.94 -8.31
N ALA A 427 -4.77 31.86 -9.60
CA ALA A 427 -5.36 32.67 -10.67
C ALA A 427 -6.46 31.94 -11.46
N THR A 428 -6.59 30.62 -11.28
CA THR A 428 -7.73 29.81 -11.74
C THR A 428 -8.98 29.83 -10.83
N PRO A 429 -9.03 30.46 -9.62
CA PRO A 429 -10.26 30.65 -8.86
C PRO A 429 -11.21 31.68 -9.47
N SER A 430 -10.85 32.35 -10.56
CA SER A 430 -11.78 33.20 -11.32
C SER A 430 -12.54 32.41 -12.41
N ARG A 431 -12.15 31.16 -12.66
CA ARG A 431 -12.96 30.17 -13.41
C ARG A 431 -13.60 29.10 -12.52
N LEU A 432 -13.13 28.96 -11.28
CA LEU A 432 -13.85 28.24 -10.23
C LEU A 432 -14.83 29.23 -9.61
N ARG A 433 -16.12 28.94 -9.59
CA ARG A 433 -17.08 29.85 -8.96
C ARG A 433 -16.73 30.02 -7.48
N PRO A 434 -16.86 31.23 -6.91
CA PRO A 434 -16.87 31.42 -5.45
C PRO A 434 -17.98 30.63 -4.74
N ASP A 435 -18.99 30.18 -5.51
CA ASP A 435 -20.23 29.56 -5.02
C ASP A 435 -20.35 28.07 -5.40
N ALA A 436 -19.31 27.46 -5.98
CA ALA A 436 -19.28 26.01 -6.18
C ALA A 436 -18.65 25.37 -4.94
N ASP A 437 -19.51 25.01 -3.99
CA ASP A 437 -19.20 24.32 -2.73
C ASP A 437 -18.73 22.86 -2.94
N GLU A 438 -17.89 22.61 -3.95
CA GLU A 438 -17.38 21.27 -4.25
C GLU A 438 -16.20 20.89 -3.34
N ALA A 439 -16.12 19.62 -3.01
CA ALA A 439 -14.97 19.02 -2.34
C ALA A 439 -13.73 19.08 -3.27
N LEU A 440 -12.96 20.15 -3.14
CA LEU A 440 -11.71 20.36 -3.88
C LEU A 440 -10.66 19.32 -3.47
N VAL A 441 -10.63 18.18 -4.16
CA VAL A 441 -9.53 17.21 -4.07
C VAL A 441 -8.45 17.63 -5.06
N ASP A 442 -7.67 18.69 -4.76
CA ASP A 442 -6.50 18.97 -5.60
C ASP A 442 -5.52 17.80 -5.43
N LEU A 443 -5.38 16.99 -6.48
CA LEU A 443 -4.61 15.76 -6.46
C LEU A 443 -3.19 15.95 -7.02
N TRP A 444 -2.23 16.18 -6.14
CA TRP A 444 -0.86 16.57 -6.52
C TRP A 444 0.08 15.37 -6.71
N ALA A 445 0.26 14.86 -7.94
CA ALA A 445 1.29 13.86 -8.22
C ALA A 445 2.69 14.51 -8.32
N MET A 446 3.50 14.43 -7.25
CA MET A 446 4.91 14.86 -7.28
C MET A 446 5.85 13.71 -7.65
N THR A 447 6.77 13.94 -8.58
CA THR A 447 7.76 12.95 -9.06
C THR A 447 9.04 12.97 -8.21
N ALA A 448 9.67 11.80 -8.06
CA ALA A 448 10.83 11.59 -7.18
C ALA A 448 12.12 12.33 -7.60
N GLU A 449 12.19 12.87 -8.82
CA GLU A 449 13.34 13.69 -9.28
C GLU A 449 13.47 15.03 -8.51
N GLY A 450 12.51 15.34 -7.63
CA GLY A 450 12.54 16.49 -6.73
C GLY A 450 13.37 16.36 -5.45
N GLN A 451 14.12 15.27 -5.21
CA GLN A 451 14.90 15.09 -3.97
C GLN A 451 15.96 16.19 -3.70
N THR A 452 16.42 16.93 -4.70
CA THR A 452 17.26 18.13 -4.50
C THR A 452 16.43 19.40 -4.24
N ALA A 453 15.15 19.41 -4.64
CA ALA A 453 14.20 20.50 -4.40
C ALA A 453 13.47 20.40 -3.04
N THR A 454 13.42 19.21 -2.41
CA THR A 454 12.73 18.96 -1.12
C THR A 454 13.25 19.83 0.03
N SER A 455 14.55 20.17 0.07
CA SER A 455 15.12 21.02 1.14
C SER A 455 14.69 22.49 1.06
N LYS A 456 14.35 22.97 -0.16
CA LYS A 456 13.83 24.32 -0.40
C LYS A 456 12.30 24.36 -0.30
N VAL A 457 11.62 23.32 -0.82
CA VAL A 457 10.16 23.17 -0.74
C VAL A 457 9.69 22.97 0.70
N GLY A 458 10.35 22.11 1.49
CA GLY A 458 10.04 21.92 2.91
C GLY A 458 10.19 23.20 3.73
N ARG A 459 11.21 24.02 3.42
CA ARG A 459 11.38 25.35 4.04
C ARG A 459 10.30 26.35 3.64
N ALA A 460 9.90 26.38 2.37
CA ALA A 460 8.84 27.27 1.88
C ALA A 460 7.46 26.89 2.44
N VAL A 461 7.13 25.60 2.47
CA VAL A 461 5.88 25.08 3.05
C VAL A 461 5.83 25.34 4.56
N ARG A 462 6.90 25.05 5.31
CA ARG A 462 6.96 25.36 6.77
C ARG A 462 6.79 26.84 7.05
N LYS A 463 7.48 27.74 6.32
CA LYS A 463 7.31 29.20 6.49
C LYS A 463 5.86 29.62 6.25
N ARG A 464 5.17 29.00 5.29
CA ARG A 464 3.78 29.33 4.94
C ARG A 464 2.76 28.78 5.93
N VAL A 465 2.95 27.55 6.43
CA VAL A 465 2.10 26.95 7.47
C VAL A 465 2.24 27.74 8.78
N VAL A 466 3.46 28.14 9.15
CA VAL A 466 3.70 29.00 10.33
C VAL A 466 3.05 30.38 10.15
N ALA A 467 3.13 30.97 8.95
CA ALA A 467 2.48 32.25 8.65
C ALA A 467 0.94 32.15 8.68
N MET A 468 0.35 31.06 8.18
CA MET A 468 -1.09 30.82 8.25
C MET A 468 -1.55 30.61 9.70
N ARG A 469 -0.85 29.78 10.49
CA ARG A 469 -1.13 29.62 11.93
C ARG A 469 -1.10 30.97 12.66
N ARG A 470 -0.07 31.79 12.48
CA ARG A 470 0.00 33.13 13.09
C ARG A 470 -1.16 34.05 12.70
N LYS A 471 -1.63 33.97 11.46
CA LYS A 471 -2.75 34.80 10.95
C LYS A 471 -4.12 34.34 11.47
N VAL A 472 -4.28 33.05 11.74
CA VAL A 472 -5.48 32.47 12.37
C VAL A 472 -5.50 32.85 13.86
N PHE A 473 -4.38 32.70 14.57
CA PHE A 473 -4.28 33.09 15.98
C PHE A 473 -4.44 34.61 16.20
N SER A 474 -3.92 35.46 15.31
CA SER A 474 -4.09 36.92 15.46
C SER A 474 -5.54 37.37 15.21
N LYS A 475 -6.27 36.71 14.30
CA LYS A 475 -7.70 36.96 14.08
C LYS A 475 -8.56 36.45 15.23
N GLY A 476 -8.23 35.30 15.83
CA GLY A 476 -8.88 34.81 17.05
C GLY A 476 -8.72 35.76 18.25
N ALA A 477 -7.51 36.30 18.45
CA ALA A 477 -7.24 37.27 19.51
C ALA A 477 -7.95 38.63 19.30
N LEU A 478 -8.15 39.06 18.04
CA LEU A 478 -8.91 40.26 17.70
C LEU A 478 -10.43 40.07 17.87
N SER A 479 -10.94 38.85 17.67
CA SER A 479 -12.35 38.52 17.89
C SER A 479 -12.71 38.48 19.39
N LEU A 480 -11.81 37.96 20.23
CA LEU A 480 -11.99 37.94 21.69
C LEU A 480 -11.94 39.34 22.31
N LYS A 481 -11.18 40.28 21.74
CA LYS A 481 -11.18 41.68 22.20
C LYS A 481 -12.45 42.47 21.87
N ARG A 482 -13.25 42.03 20.88
CA ARG A 482 -14.53 42.68 20.53
C ARG A 482 -15.73 42.12 21.27
N LEU A 483 -15.58 41.01 21.98
CA LEU A 483 -16.61 40.43 22.85
C LEU A 483 -16.44 40.83 24.32
N GLY A 484 -15.39 41.60 24.63
CA GLY A 484 -15.11 42.15 25.97
C GLY A 484 -15.20 43.68 26.06
N GLN A 485 -15.85 44.31 25.08
CA GLN A 485 -16.36 45.69 25.12
C GLN A 485 -17.85 45.62 24.82
#